data_AF-A0A9E3RF98-F1
#
_entry.id   AF-A0A9E3RF98-F1
#
_cell.length_a   1.000
_cell.length_b   1.000
_cell.length_c   1.000
_cell.angle_alpha   90.00
_cell.angle_beta   90.00
_cell.angle_gamma   90.00
#
_symmetry.space_group_name_H-M   'P 1'
#
loop_
_entity.id
_entity.type
_entity.pdbx_description
1 polymer ?
#
loop_
_entity_poly.entity_id
_entity_poly.type
_entity_poly.pdbx_seq_one_letter_code
_entity_poly.pdbx_strand_id
1 'polypeptide(L)'
;MDSALPPSQSRPFKGLWFKCTCVLQILTALVHSLSFISKPTATNDTEQQMLDLMMTYKNEMGAGFTPTMFEILTSLSAGFALLYLLGGLMNWYLWRSLNERGVLRGAVLIQGIVYGIMFVVCVFFTFLPPVIMTGLVFLLLMITWLTWPKKV
;
A
#
# COMPACT_ATOMS: atom_id res chain seq x y z
N MET A 1 27.84 -26.96 -26.44
CA MET A 1 27.19 -25.86 -27.18
C MET A 1 26.24 -25.20 -26.21
N ASP A 2 26.78 -24.31 -25.37
CA ASP A 2 25.97 -23.46 -24.48
C ASP A 2 25.52 -22.23 -25.28
N SER A 3 24.31 -22.28 -25.82
CA SER A 3 23.65 -21.11 -26.38
C SER A 3 23.15 -20.23 -25.23
N ALA A 4 24.04 -19.44 -24.65
CA ALA A 4 23.64 -18.33 -23.80
C ALA A 4 22.76 -17.39 -24.64
N LEU A 5 21.46 -17.39 -24.36
CA LEU A 5 20.50 -16.46 -24.97
C LEU A 5 21.01 -15.02 -24.75
N PRO A 6 21.01 -14.16 -25.78
CA PRO A 6 21.50 -12.81 -25.64
C PRO A 6 20.66 -12.05 -24.60
N PRO A 7 21.27 -11.25 -23.71
CA PRO A 7 20.52 -10.43 -22.77
C PRO A 7 19.58 -9.53 -23.56
N SER A 8 18.27 -9.62 -23.30
CA SER A 8 17.27 -8.81 -23.98
C SER A 8 17.61 -7.34 -23.78
N GLN A 9 18.05 -6.65 -24.83
CA GLN A 9 18.37 -5.23 -24.80
C GLN A 9 17.08 -4.37 -24.76
N SER A 10 16.21 -4.60 -23.78
CA SER A 10 15.07 -3.71 -23.54
C SER A 10 15.59 -2.43 -22.90
N ARG A 11 15.59 -1.33 -23.65
CA ARG A 11 15.86 0.02 -23.11
C ARG A 11 15.06 0.23 -21.81
N PRO A 12 15.68 0.74 -20.73
CA PRO A 12 15.00 0.91 -19.45
C PRO A 12 13.78 1.83 -19.63
N PHE A 13 12.63 1.37 -19.16
CA PHE A 13 11.43 2.20 -19.12
C PHE A 13 11.69 3.40 -18.20
N LYS A 14 11.68 4.61 -18.77
CA LYS A 14 11.89 5.88 -18.06
C LYS A 14 10.56 6.53 -17.69
N GLY A 15 9.54 5.75 -17.34
CA GLY A 15 8.24 6.30 -16.96
C GLY A 15 8.34 7.09 -15.66
N LEU A 16 8.24 8.41 -15.74
CA LEU A 16 8.19 9.31 -14.57
C LEU A 16 7.09 8.86 -13.59
N TRP A 17 5.90 8.59 -14.12
CA TRP A 17 4.74 8.16 -13.35
C TRP A 17 4.95 6.85 -12.58
N PHE A 18 5.69 5.90 -13.17
CA PHE A 18 6.03 4.65 -12.49
C PHE A 18 6.98 4.90 -11.31
N LYS A 19 7.99 5.74 -11.49
CA LYS A 19 8.89 6.12 -10.38
C LYS A 19 8.14 6.84 -9.28
N CYS A 20 7.26 7.77 -9.63
CA CYS A 20 6.38 8.46 -8.68
C CYS A 20 5.49 7.45 -7.93
N THR A 21 4.99 6.41 -8.61
CA THR A 21 4.22 5.33 -7.98
C THR A 21 5.06 4.60 -6.94
N CYS A 22 6.26 4.13 -7.29
CA CYS A 22 7.13 3.42 -6.35
C CYS A 22 7.46 4.28 -5.12
N VAL A 23 7.83 5.54 -5.34
CA VAL A 23 8.17 6.49 -4.27
C VAL A 23 6.95 6.74 -3.39
N LEU A 24 5.79 7.02 -3.98
CA LEU A 24 4.58 7.31 -3.21
C LEU A 24 4.15 6.10 -2.38
N GLN A 25 4.17 4.88 -2.93
CA GLN A 25 3.86 3.67 -2.16
C GLN A 25 4.76 3.53 -0.93
N ILE A 26 6.06 3.75 -1.07
CA ILE A 26 7.00 3.70 0.06
C ILE A 26 6.70 4.82 1.06
N LEU A 27 6.47 6.05 0.60
CA LEU A 27 6.12 7.17 1.47
C LEU A 27 4.81 6.94 2.23
N THR A 28 3.79 6.38 1.57
CA THR A 28 2.52 6.03 2.20
C THR A 28 2.71 4.95 3.27
N ALA A 29 3.56 3.95 3.03
CA ALA A 29 3.92 2.97 4.05
C ALA A 29 4.56 3.63 5.28
N LEU A 30 5.49 4.57 5.06
CA LEU A 30 6.14 5.32 6.14
C LEU A 30 5.14 6.18 6.92
N VAL A 31 4.22 6.86 6.25
CA VAL A 31 3.16 7.67 6.90
C VAL A 31 2.26 6.79 7.77
N HIS A 32 1.82 5.62 7.27
CA HIS A 32 1.08 4.67 8.10
C HIS A 32 1.90 4.15 9.29
N SER A 33 3.22 4.08 9.15
CA SER A 33 4.11 3.64 10.23
C SER A 33 4.25 4.68 11.35
N LEU A 34 3.93 5.95 11.09
CA LEU A 34 3.93 6.99 12.12
C LEU A 34 2.86 6.72 13.20
N SER A 35 1.78 6.02 12.87
CA SER A 35 0.74 5.69 13.86
C SER A 35 1.25 4.80 14.98
N PHE A 36 2.36 4.08 14.80
CA PHE A 36 2.96 3.23 15.83
C PHE A 36 3.77 4.00 16.88
N ILE A 37 4.11 5.26 16.60
CA ILE A 37 4.94 6.09 17.47
C ILE A 37 4.06 6.99 18.35
N SER A 38 2.89 7.39 17.84
CA SER A 38 1.94 8.24 18.57
C SER A 38 1.12 7.44 19.57
N LYS A 39 1.11 7.88 20.83
CA LYS A 39 0.17 7.38 21.85
C LYS A 39 -1.05 8.30 21.91
N PRO A 40 -2.28 7.79 21.82
CA PRO A 40 -3.45 8.61 22.05
C PRO A 40 -3.47 9.13 23.48
N THR A 41 -3.83 10.40 23.65
CA THR A 41 -3.96 11.06 24.96
C THR A 41 -5.36 11.65 25.07
N ALA A 42 -6.05 11.39 26.17
CA ALA A 42 -7.34 11.99 26.45
C ALA A 42 -7.19 13.47 26.81
N THR A 43 -8.17 14.28 26.45
CA THR A 43 -8.26 15.69 26.82
C THR A 43 -9.29 15.95 27.93
N ASN A 44 -10.11 14.94 28.26
CA ASN A 44 -11.15 15.00 29.28
C ASN A 44 -11.52 13.58 29.77
N ASP A 45 -12.32 13.49 30.85
CA ASP A 45 -12.69 12.23 31.49
C ASP A 45 -13.49 11.29 30.56
N THR A 46 -14.31 11.86 29.67
CA THR A 46 -15.09 11.05 28.71
C THR A 46 -14.16 10.39 27.69
N GLU A 47 -13.19 11.14 27.16
CA GLU A 47 -12.17 10.60 26.26
C GLU A 47 -11.29 9.56 26.96
N GLN A 48 -10.97 9.76 28.24
CA GLN A 48 -10.22 8.78 29.03
C GLN A 48 -10.99 7.46 29.13
N GLN A 49 -12.29 7.52 29.43
CA GLN A 49 -13.13 6.32 29.49
C GLN A 49 -13.19 5.59 28.14
N MET A 50 -13.29 6.32 27.03
CA MET A 50 -13.28 5.73 25.69
C MET A 50 -11.94 5.06 25.37
N LEU A 51 -10.81 5.73 25.67
CA LEU A 51 -9.48 5.16 25.47
C LEU A 51 -9.28 3.90 26.32
N ASP A 52 -9.69 3.92 27.59
CA ASP A 52 -9.59 2.76 28.48
C ASP A 52 -10.36 1.57 27.92
N LEU A 53 -11.59 1.78 27.44
CA LEU A 53 -12.37 0.74 26.78
C LEU A 53 -11.68 0.22 25.52
N MET A 54 -11.17 1.10 24.65
CA MET A 54 -10.48 0.68 23.43
C MET A 54 -9.21 -0.14 23.70
N MET A 55 -8.50 0.19 24.78
CA MET A 55 -7.20 -0.38 25.13
C MET A 55 -7.33 -1.66 25.96
N THR A 56 -8.42 -1.85 26.71
CA THR A 56 -8.55 -2.94 27.69
C THR A 56 -9.68 -3.90 27.40
N TYR A 57 -10.78 -3.46 26.78
CA TYR A 57 -11.91 -4.34 26.49
C TYR A 57 -11.52 -5.36 25.42
N LYS A 58 -11.70 -6.65 25.74
CA LYS A 58 -11.36 -7.78 24.88
C LYS A 58 -12.61 -8.19 24.09
N ASN A 59 -12.56 -8.05 22.76
CA ASN A 59 -13.66 -8.43 21.88
C ASN A 59 -13.58 -9.92 21.55
N GLU A 60 -14.61 -10.69 21.91
CA GLU A 60 -14.72 -12.10 21.51
C GLU A 60 -15.00 -12.21 20.00
N MET A 61 -13.96 -12.50 19.21
CA MET A 61 -14.05 -12.58 17.74
C MET A 61 -14.09 -14.04 17.22
N GLY A 62 -14.28 -15.01 18.12
CA GLY A 62 -14.34 -16.44 17.81
C GLY A 62 -12.97 -17.12 17.72
N ALA A 63 -12.96 -18.46 17.65
CA ALA A 63 -11.75 -19.29 17.58
C ALA A 63 -10.66 -18.99 18.64
N GLY A 64 -11.05 -18.45 19.79
CA GLY A 64 -10.13 -18.05 20.87
C GLY A 64 -9.42 -16.71 20.65
N PHE A 65 -9.76 -15.95 19.61
CA PHE A 65 -9.21 -14.62 19.36
C PHE A 65 -9.98 -13.56 20.15
N THR A 66 -9.30 -12.96 21.11
CA THR A 66 -9.86 -11.91 21.96
C THR A 66 -9.04 -10.61 21.89
N PRO A 67 -8.93 -9.94 20.74
CA PRO A 67 -8.16 -8.69 20.65
C PRO A 67 -8.93 -7.50 21.24
N THR A 68 -8.20 -6.50 21.72
CA THR A 68 -8.77 -5.19 22.04
C THR A 68 -9.03 -4.39 20.76
N MET A 69 -9.87 -3.36 20.85
CA MET A 69 -10.11 -2.49 19.70
C MET A 69 -8.81 -1.84 19.21
N PHE A 70 -7.94 -1.45 20.14
CA PHE A 70 -6.63 -0.91 19.82
C PHE A 70 -5.73 -1.92 19.07
N GLU A 71 -5.73 -3.18 19.49
CA GLU A 71 -4.98 -4.25 18.80
C GLU A 71 -5.50 -4.47 17.37
N ILE A 72 -6.83 -4.43 17.18
CA ILE A 72 -7.46 -4.53 15.85
C ILE A 72 -7.02 -3.35 14.96
N LEU A 73 -7.17 -2.11 15.42
CA LEU A 73 -6.79 -0.92 14.65
C LEU A 73 -5.29 -0.89 14.34
N THR A 74 -4.45 -1.31 15.29
CA THR A 74 -3.00 -1.44 15.11
C THR A 74 -2.68 -2.45 14.00
N SER A 75 -3.33 -3.62 14.03
CA SER A 75 -3.14 -4.66 13.00
C SER A 75 -3.57 -4.19 11.61
N LEU A 76 -4.67 -3.43 11.52
CA LEU A 76 -5.15 -2.84 10.28
C LEU A 76 -4.15 -1.82 9.73
N SER A 77 -3.64 -0.92 10.57
CA SER A 77 -2.62 0.07 10.18
C SER A 77 -1.34 -0.63 9.71
N ALA A 78 -0.92 -1.70 10.39
CA ALA A 78 0.24 -2.50 10.01
C ALA A 78 0.04 -3.20 8.66
N GLY A 79 -1.13 -3.78 8.45
CA GLY A 79 -1.52 -4.39 7.18
C GLY A 79 -1.46 -3.39 6.03
N PHE A 80 -1.98 -2.17 6.22
CA PHE A 80 -1.88 -1.09 5.24
C PHE A 80 -0.42 -0.72 4.96
N ALA A 81 0.39 -0.47 6.00
CA ALA A 81 1.80 -0.13 5.84
C ALA A 81 2.57 -1.20 5.05
N LEU A 82 2.40 -2.47 5.41
CA LEU A 82 3.04 -3.60 4.74
C LEU A 82 2.56 -3.77 3.29
N LEU A 83 1.27 -3.58 3.02
CA LEU A 83 0.73 -3.65 1.65
C LEU A 83 1.36 -2.58 0.75
N TYR A 84 1.45 -1.34 1.23
CA TYR A 84 2.11 -0.25 0.51
C TYR A 84 3.61 -0.49 0.32
N LEU A 85 4.29 -0.96 1.36
CA LEU A 85 5.70 -1.28 1.29
C LEU A 85 5.96 -2.40 0.28
N LEU A 86 5.15 -3.47 0.30
CA LEU A 86 5.24 -4.57 -0.65
C LEU A 86 5.03 -4.08 -2.09
N GLY A 87 4.00 -3.27 -2.35
CA GLY A 87 3.74 -2.71 -3.68
C GLY A 87 4.93 -1.88 -4.19
N GLY A 88 5.44 -0.98 -3.36
CA GLY A 88 6.58 -0.12 -3.68
C GLY A 88 7.87 -0.90 -3.92
N LEU A 89 8.22 -1.82 -3.02
CA LEU A 89 9.41 -2.67 -3.14
C LEU A 89 9.31 -3.63 -4.33
N MET A 90 8.15 -4.23 -4.57
CA MET A 90 7.93 -5.14 -5.70
C MET A 90 8.09 -4.38 -7.02
N ASN A 91 7.47 -3.20 -7.16
CA ASN A 91 7.62 -2.37 -8.35
C ASN A 91 9.09 -1.93 -8.55
N TRP A 92 9.75 -1.51 -7.48
CA TRP A 92 11.16 -1.13 -7.52
C TRP A 92 12.06 -2.29 -7.95
N TYR A 93 11.88 -3.46 -7.35
CA TYR A 93 12.63 -4.66 -7.66
C TYR A 93 12.41 -5.09 -9.12
N LEU A 94 11.16 -5.23 -9.57
CA LEU A 94 10.85 -5.63 -10.94
C LEU A 94 11.45 -4.67 -11.97
N TRP A 95 11.47 -3.36 -11.66
CA TRP A 95 12.06 -2.35 -12.53
C TRP A 95 13.59 -2.43 -12.59
N ARG A 96 14.26 -2.79 -11.50
CA ARG A 96 15.72 -2.90 -11.43
C ARG A 96 16.25 -4.24 -11.93
N SER A 97 15.54 -5.32 -11.70
CA SER A 97 16.04 -6.69 -11.89
C SER A 97 15.57 -7.34 -13.19
N LEU A 98 14.27 -7.23 -13.52
CA LEU A 98 13.71 -7.90 -14.70
C LEU A 98 13.59 -6.92 -15.88
N ASN A 99 13.07 -5.72 -15.63
CA ASN A 99 12.83 -4.65 -16.62
C ASN A 99 12.09 -5.12 -17.90
N GLU A 100 11.40 -6.26 -17.82
CA GLU A 100 10.58 -6.79 -18.90
C GLU A 100 9.25 -6.04 -18.95
N ARG A 101 8.95 -5.45 -20.12
CA ARG A 101 7.80 -4.55 -20.29
C ARG A 101 6.47 -5.22 -20.02
N GLY A 102 6.32 -6.49 -20.45
CA GLY A 102 5.09 -7.25 -20.25
C GLY A 102 4.81 -7.48 -18.77
N VAL A 103 5.83 -7.94 -18.03
CA VAL A 103 5.74 -8.22 -16.59
C VAL A 103 5.47 -6.95 -15.79
N LEU A 104 6.20 -5.86 -16.05
CA LEU A 104 5.97 -4.59 -15.34
C LEU A 104 4.56 -4.03 -15.59
N ARG A 105 4.10 -4.05 -16.84
CA ARG A 105 2.74 -3.57 -17.17
C ARG A 105 1.66 -4.44 -16.53
N GLY A 106 1.86 -5.76 -16.49
CA GLY A 106 0.96 -6.69 -15.78
C GLY A 106 0.93 -6.43 -14.27
N ALA A 107 2.09 -6.26 -13.64
CA ALA A 107 2.21 -5.94 -12.23
C ALA A 107 1.51 -4.63 -11.86
N VAL A 108 1.68 -3.58 -12.68
CA VAL A 108 0.98 -2.29 -12.50
C VAL A 108 -0.53 -2.46 -12.62
N LEU A 109 -1.03 -3.27 -13.56
CA LEU A 109 -2.47 -3.52 -13.72
C LEU A 109 -3.06 -4.23 -12.50
N ILE A 110 -2.41 -5.31 -12.04
CA ILE A 110 -2.85 -6.07 -10.87
C ILE A 110 -2.90 -5.16 -9.64
N GLN A 111 -1.83 -4.39 -9.41
CA GLN A 111 -1.82 -3.42 -8.32
C GLN A 111 -2.91 -2.35 -8.50
N GLY A 112 -3.11 -1.83 -9.71
CA GLY A 112 -4.17 -0.87 -10.00
C GLY A 112 -5.55 -1.38 -9.60
N ILE A 113 -5.86 -2.65 -9.86
CA ILE A 113 -7.11 -3.30 -9.44
C ILE A 113 -7.17 -3.39 -7.91
N VAL A 114 -6.14 -3.92 -7.26
CA VAL A 114 -6.10 -4.10 -5.79
C VAL A 114 -6.22 -2.75 -5.06
N TYR A 115 -5.41 -1.76 -5.41
CA TYR A 115 -5.47 -0.42 -4.83
C TYR A 115 -6.75 0.32 -5.22
N GLY A 116 -7.36 0.01 -6.36
CA GLY A 116 -8.67 0.54 -6.76
C GLY A 116 -9.80 0.03 -5.85
N ILE A 117 -9.83 -1.27 -5.56
CA ILE A 117 -10.78 -1.85 -4.60
C ILE A 117 -10.54 -1.25 -3.21
N MET A 118 -9.27 -1.19 -2.78
CA MET A 118 -8.92 -0.59 -1.49
C MET A 118 -9.31 0.89 -1.42
N PHE A 119 -9.17 1.65 -2.50
CA PHE A 119 -9.60 3.04 -2.56
C PHE A 119 -11.10 3.18 -2.31
N VAL A 120 -11.93 2.34 -2.94
CA VAL A 120 -13.37 2.32 -2.72
C VAL A 120 -13.68 2.02 -1.25
N VAL A 121 -13.03 1.01 -0.66
CA VAL A 121 -13.18 0.70 0.77
C VAL A 121 -12.80 1.90 1.64
N CYS A 122 -11.68 2.56 1.36
CA CYS A 122 -11.25 3.74 2.10
C CYS A 122 -12.28 4.88 2.03
N VAL A 123 -12.86 5.14 0.86
CA VAL A 123 -13.86 6.21 0.67
C VAL A 123 -15.08 6.04 1.59
N PHE A 124 -15.52 4.81 1.85
CA PHE A 124 -16.71 4.55 2.66
C PHE A 124 -16.42 4.31 4.14
N PHE A 125 -15.27 3.74 4.49
CA PHE A 125 -15.02 3.19 5.83
C PHE A 125 -13.86 3.84 6.58
N THR A 126 -13.20 4.84 5.98
CA THR A 126 -12.03 5.47 6.61
C THR A 126 -12.13 6.99 6.64
N PHE A 127 -11.18 7.60 7.35
CA PHE A 127 -11.00 9.04 7.45
C PHE A 127 -10.11 9.57 6.30
N LEU A 128 -9.92 10.89 6.22
CA LEU A 128 -9.37 11.55 5.02
C LEU A 128 -7.96 11.11 4.57
N PRO A 129 -6.95 10.93 5.43
CA PRO A 129 -5.59 10.59 5.00
C PRO A 129 -5.48 9.25 4.25
N PRO A 130 -6.06 8.12 4.71
CA PRO A 130 -6.12 6.90 3.91
C PRO A 130 -6.78 7.09 2.54
N VAL A 131 -7.86 7.87 2.44
CA VAL A 131 -8.55 8.16 1.18
C VAL A 131 -7.62 8.88 0.21
N ILE A 132 -6.96 9.95 0.65
CA ILE A 132 -6.07 10.75 -0.21
C ILE A 132 -4.88 9.91 -0.67
N MET A 133 -4.19 9.24 0.26
CA MET A 133 -2.98 8.47 -0.07
C MET A 133 -3.29 7.30 -1.01
N THR A 134 -4.36 6.55 -0.72
CA THR A 134 -4.79 5.44 -1.58
C THR A 134 -5.24 5.92 -2.95
N GLY A 135 -6.00 7.02 -2.99
CA GLY A 135 -6.44 7.63 -4.24
C GLY A 135 -5.27 8.08 -5.10
N LEU A 136 -4.25 8.73 -4.52
CA LEU A 136 -3.06 9.15 -5.26
C LEU A 136 -2.26 7.96 -5.81
N VAL A 137 -2.07 6.90 -5.03
CA VAL A 137 -1.39 5.67 -5.51
C VAL A 137 -2.18 5.02 -6.64
N PHE A 138 -3.50 4.88 -6.48
CA PHE A 138 -4.38 4.33 -7.52
C PHE A 138 -4.33 5.16 -8.81
N LEU A 139 -4.45 6.48 -8.71
CA LEU A 139 -4.38 7.37 -9.87
C LEU A 139 -3.02 7.29 -10.58
N LEU A 140 -1.91 7.25 -9.84
CA LEU A 140 -0.58 7.12 -10.42
C LEU A 140 -0.38 5.76 -11.10
N LEU A 141 -0.87 4.66 -10.52
CA LEU A 141 -0.88 3.35 -11.16
C LEU A 141 -1.67 3.38 -12.47
N MET A 142 -2.84 4.02 -12.48
CA MET A 142 -3.66 4.12 -13.67
C MET A 142 -3.03 4.99 -14.75
N ILE A 143 -2.49 6.15 -14.40
CA ILE A 143 -1.75 7.02 -15.32
C ILE A 143 -0.55 6.25 -15.89
N THR A 144 0.19 5.54 -15.05
CA THR A 144 1.33 4.71 -15.47
C THR A 144 0.91 3.63 -16.47
N TRP A 145 -0.19 2.93 -16.21
CA TRP A 145 -0.70 1.89 -17.09
C TRP A 145 -1.22 2.44 -18.43
N LEU A 146 -1.94 3.57 -18.40
CA LEU A 146 -2.52 4.22 -19.58
C LEU A 146 -1.46 4.84 -20.48
N THR A 147 -0.43 5.47 -19.88
CA THR A 147 0.70 6.08 -20.60
C THR A 147 1.75 5.06 -21.02
N TRP A 148 1.60 3.78 -20.62
CA TRP A 148 2.51 2.74 -21.03
C TRP A 148 2.46 2.54 -22.55
N PRO A 149 3.60 2.63 -23.27
CA PRO A 149 3.61 2.50 -24.72
C PRO A 149 3.10 1.11 -25.12
N LYS A 150 2.02 1.08 -25.92
CA LYS A 150 1.27 -0.14 -26.27
C LYS A 150 1.90 -0.98 -27.40
N LYS A 151 3.21 -0.91 -27.65
CA LYS A 151 3.83 -1.62 -28.79
C LYS A 151 4.96 -2.58 -28.42
N VAL A 152 4.76 -3.81 -28.92
CA VAL A 152 5.71 -4.90 -29.18
C VAL A 152 6.86 -4.39 -30.03
#